data_AF-A0A4U7AV57-F1
#
_entry.id   AF-A0A4U7AV57-F1
#
_cell.length_a   1.000
_cell.length_b   1.000
_cell.length_c   1.000
_cell.angle_alpha   90.00
_cell.angle_beta   90.00
_cell.angle_gamma   90.00
#
_symmetry.space_group_name_H-M   'P 1'
#
loop_
_entity.id
_entity.type
_entity.pdbx_description
1 polymer ?
#
loop_
_entity_poly.entity_id
_entity_poly.type
_entity_poly.pdbx_seq_one_letter_code
_entity_poly.pdbx_strand_id
1 'polypeptide(L)'
;MSSSQPTAATSQTSHLYLLAVPLLLPILILSVYPSRVLRWFQRKRYQYEVTFSLYMLTPTEKFIFNSILFLFLAMVLIATALYLPQSISNVLRRGWYYLLGDTHELESLREVLEGGARRASDTLLSETSKVSQEVVETVTSVVDRVKEAVSSESSRGT
;
A
#
# COMPACT_ATOMS: atom_id res chain seq x y z
N MET A 1 -22.12 -33.62 8.49
CA MET A 1 -21.11 -32.88 9.29
C MET A 1 -19.76 -33.10 8.66
N SER A 2 -19.27 -32.16 7.87
CA SER A 2 -18.49 -30.97 8.26
C SER A 2 -17.01 -31.22 8.01
N SER A 3 -16.61 -30.73 6.85
CA SER A 3 -15.28 -30.50 6.27
C SER A 3 -14.09 -30.37 7.24
N SER A 4 -13.04 -31.14 6.95
CA SER A 4 -11.67 -30.96 7.44
C SER A 4 -10.97 -29.80 6.71
N GLN A 5 -10.52 -28.79 7.46
CA GLN A 5 -9.73 -27.68 6.94
C GLN A 5 -8.42 -27.54 7.72
N PRO A 6 -7.25 -27.63 7.04
CA PRO A 6 -5.99 -27.13 7.58
C PRO A 6 -5.42 -26.06 6.63
N THR A 7 -5.81 -24.80 6.77
CA THR A 7 -5.35 -23.69 5.89
C THR A 7 -4.41 -22.70 6.57
N ALA A 8 -3.89 -22.99 7.76
CA ALA A 8 -3.03 -22.04 8.49
C ALA A 8 -1.52 -22.15 8.13
N ALA A 9 -1.06 -23.29 7.61
CA ALA A 9 0.38 -23.54 7.41
C ALA A 9 0.93 -23.02 6.06
N THR A 10 0.10 -22.95 5.02
CA THR A 10 0.55 -22.72 3.64
C THR A 10 1.05 -21.29 3.38
N SER A 11 0.57 -20.30 4.15
CA SER A 11 0.94 -18.89 3.94
C SER A 11 2.33 -18.55 4.49
N GLN A 12 2.78 -19.17 5.58
CA GLN A 12 4.14 -18.92 6.09
C GLN A 12 5.19 -19.58 5.19
N THR A 13 4.87 -20.75 4.64
CA THR A 13 5.77 -21.46 3.71
C THR A 13 6.00 -20.68 2.43
N SER A 14 4.98 -20.01 1.86
CA SER A 14 5.14 -19.24 0.62
C SER A 14 6.06 -18.02 0.77
N HIS A 15 5.99 -17.31 1.89
CA HIS A 15 6.91 -16.19 2.18
C HIS A 15 8.36 -16.66 2.41
N LEU A 16 8.54 -17.84 3.03
CA LEU A 16 9.86 -18.44 3.22
C LEU A 16 10.52 -18.82 1.88
N TYR A 17 9.77 -19.40 0.94
CA TYR A 17 10.31 -19.73 -0.38
C TYR A 17 10.63 -18.49 -1.22
N LEU A 18 9.81 -17.43 -1.13
CA LEU A 18 10.04 -16.19 -1.90
C LEU A 18 11.35 -15.49 -1.51
N LEU A 19 11.76 -15.56 -0.24
CA LEU A 19 13.06 -15.04 0.22
C LEU A 19 14.21 -16.05 0.08
N ALA A 20 13.95 -17.35 0.25
CA ALA A 20 14.98 -18.38 0.19
C ALA A 20 15.50 -18.62 -1.24
N VAL A 21 14.62 -18.58 -2.25
CA VAL A 21 14.99 -18.82 -3.66
C VAL A 21 16.01 -17.79 -4.20
N PRO A 22 15.85 -16.47 -4.03
CA PRO A 22 16.82 -15.49 -4.52
C PRO A 22 18.13 -15.47 -3.72
N LEU A 23 18.17 -16.07 -2.52
CA LEU A 23 19.40 -16.25 -1.75
C LEU A 23 20.15 -17.53 -2.15
N LEU A 24 19.44 -18.64 -2.34
CA LEU A 24 20.03 -19.93 -2.71
C LEU A 24 20.50 -19.97 -4.17
N LEU A 25 19.79 -19.32 -5.08
CA LEU A 25 20.14 -19.32 -6.51
C LEU A 25 21.53 -18.71 -6.79
N PRO A 26 21.92 -17.54 -6.26
CA PRO A 26 23.27 -17.02 -6.44
C PRO A 26 24.33 -17.85 -5.71
N ILE A 27 24.01 -18.44 -4.55
CA ILE A 27 24.93 -19.33 -3.80
C ILE A 27 25.17 -20.63 -4.60
N LEU A 28 24.12 -21.20 -5.19
CA LEU A 28 24.18 -22.38 -6.05
C LEU A 28 24.97 -22.09 -7.32
N ILE A 29 24.75 -20.95 -7.96
CA ILE A 29 25.50 -20.52 -9.16
C ILE A 29 26.99 -20.31 -8.81
N LEU A 30 27.29 -19.69 -7.67
CA LEU A 30 28.65 -19.50 -7.18
C LEU A 30 29.33 -20.85 -6.86
N SER A 31 28.58 -21.79 -6.29
CA SER A 31 29.05 -23.14 -5.94
C SER A 31 29.25 -24.05 -7.15
N VAL A 32 28.43 -23.91 -8.21
CA VAL A 32 28.50 -24.75 -9.42
C VAL A 32 29.56 -24.22 -10.41
N TYR A 33 29.86 -22.93 -10.39
CA TYR A 33 30.84 -22.31 -11.29
C TYR A 33 32.05 -21.64 -10.59
N PRO A 34 32.73 -22.32 -9.66
CA PRO A 34 33.83 -21.72 -8.91
C PRO A 34 34.95 -21.24 -9.84
N SER A 35 35.25 -22.00 -10.89
CA SER A 35 36.30 -21.65 -11.86
C SER A 35 35.98 -20.41 -12.71
N ARG A 36 34.70 -20.10 -12.97
CA ARG A 36 34.33 -18.90 -13.73
C ARG A 36 34.49 -17.64 -12.88
N VAL A 37 34.06 -17.72 -11.62
CA VAL A 37 34.18 -16.61 -10.67
C VAL A 37 35.64 -16.39 -10.28
N LEU A 38 36.43 -17.44 -10.08
CA LEU A 38 37.87 -17.34 -9.85
C LEU A 38 38.60 -16.72 -11.04
N ARG A 39 38.30 -17.11 -12.28
CA ARG A 39 38.88 -16.49 -13.48
C ARG A 39 38.48 -15.02 -13.65
N TRP A 40 37.26 -14.67 -13.28
CA TRP A 40 36.78 -13.29 -13.26
C TRP A 40 37.52 -12.46 -12.20
N PHE A 41 37.69 -13.01 -11.00
CA PHE A 41 38.43 -12.39 -9.90
C PHE A 41 39.92 -12.22 -10.24
N GLN A 42 40.53 -13.22 -10.87
CA GLN A 42 41.90 -13.14 -11.38
C GLN A 42 42.04 -12.04 -12.43
N ARG A 43 41.10 -11.91 -13.37
CA ARG A 43 41.12 -10.84 -14.36
C ARG A 43 41.00 -9.46 -13.72
N LYS A 44 40.16 -9.32 -12.69
CA LYS A 44 40.06 -8.09 -11.88
C LYS A 44 41.38 -7.79 -11.17
N ARG A 45 42.02 -8.80 -10.58
CA ARG A 45 43.33 -8.68 -9.92
C ARG A 45 44.44 -8.22 -10.89
N TYR A 46 44.46 -8.76 -12.11
CA TYR A 46 45.38 -8.32 -13.16
C TYR A 46 45.19 -6.85 -13.55
N GLN A 47 43.93 -6.40 -13.62
CA GLN A 47 43.65 -5.00 -13.93
C GLN A 47 44.04 -4.07 -12.78
N TYR A 48 43.90 -4.52 -11.52
CA TYR A 48 44.48 -3.84 -10.36
C TYR A 48 46.01 -3.73 -10.45
N GLU A 49 46.70 -4.71 -11.03
CA GLU A 49 48.16 -4.62 -11.24
C GLU A 49 48.54 -3.66 -12.38
N VAL A 50 47.71 -3.55 -13.44
CA VAL A 50 48.05 -2.77 -14.64
C VAL A 50 47.58 -1.31 -14.60
N THR A 51 46.47 -0.99 -13.93
CA THR A 51 45.87 0.36 -13.97
C THR A 51 45.92 1.13 -12.65
N PHE A 52 46.36 0.48 -11.58
CA PHE A 52 46.43 1.11 -10.27
C PHE A 52 47.82 1.66 -10.04
N SER A 53 47.94 2.97 -9.83
CA SER A 53 49.23 3.67 -9.61
C SER A 53 50.02 3.10 -8.42
N LEU A 54 49.33 2.41 -7.48
CA LEU A 54 49.97 1.75 -6.35
C LEU A 54 50.67 0.41 -6.70
N TYR A 55 50.58 -0.10 -7.93
CA TYR A 55 51.35 -1.29 -8.33
C TYR A 55 52.86 -1.04 -8.35
N MET A 56 53.28 0.22 -8.48
CA MET A 56 54.69 0.60 -8.52
C MET A 56 55.36 0.66 -7.14
N LEU A 57 54.59 0.60 -6.05
CA LEU A 57 55.14 0.52 -4.70
C LEU A 57 55.48 -0.94 -4.34
N THR A 58 56.44 -1.12 -3.44
CA THR A 58 56.93 -2.44 -2.99
C THR A 58 55.74 -3.30 -2.49
N PRO A 59 55.70 -4.64 -2.75
CA PRO A 59 54.54 -5.48 -2.41
C PRO A 59 54.10 -5.43 -0.93
N THR A 60 55.03 -5.14 -0.01
CA THR A 60 54.74 -4.87 1.41
C THR A 60 53.95 -3.59 1.63
N GLU A 61 54.18 -2.56 0.84
CA GLU A 61 53.51 -1.25 0.93
C GLU A 61 52.07 -1.30 0.42
N LYS A 62 51.81 -2.10 -0.63
CA LYS A 62 50.45 -2.35 -1.15
C LYS A 62 49.53 -2.94 -0.07
N PHE A 63 50.06 -3.83 0.77
CA PHE A 63 49.31 -4.46 1.85
C PHE A 63 48.89 -3.44 2.92
N ILE A 64 49.80 -2.54 3.28
CA ILE A 64 49.56 -1.52 4.30
C ILE A 64 48.51 -0.52 3.81
N PHE A 65 48.61 -0.07 2.56
CA PHE A 65 47.63 0.86 1.99
C PHE A 65 46.24 0.22 1.85
N ASN A 66 46.17 -1.02 1.35
CA ASN A 66 44.89 -1.73 1.25
C ASN A 66 44.29 -2.02 2.63
N SER A 67 45.11 -2.21 3.66
CA SER A 67 44.65 -2.37 5.04
C SER A 67 44.08 -1.07 5.61
N ILE A 68 44.72 0.08 5.37
CA ILE A 68 44.20 1.39 5.76
C ILE A 68 42.89 1.70 5.02
N LEU A 69 42.82 1.40 3.72
CA LEU A 69 41.62 1.59 2.91
C LEU A 69 40.49 0.66 3.35
N PHE A 70 40.80 -0.61 3.67
CA PHE A 70 39.85 -1.55 4.25
C PHE A 70 39.36 -1.08 5.61
N LEU A 71 40.25 -0.57 6.47
CA LEU A 71 39.90 -0.01 7.77
C LEU A 71 38.99 1.21 7.63
N PHE A 72 39.33 2.15 6.74
CA PHE A 72 38.53 3.32 6.46
C PHE A 72 37.16 2.94 5.92
N LEU A 73 37.11 2.02 4.95
CA LEU A 73 35.85 1.53 4.39
C LEU A 73 35.04 0.79 5.45
N ALA A 74 35.65 -0.04 6.29
CA ALA A 74 34.98 -0.71 7.40
C ALA A 74 34.41 0.29 8.40
N MET A 75 35.15 1.35 8.71
CA MET A 75 34.68 2.44 9.57
C MET A 75 33.45 3.12 8.97
N VAL A 76 33.51 3.47 7.68
CA VAL A 76 32.37 4.06 6.94
C VAL A 76 31.21 3.09 6.84
N LEU A 77 31.46 1.79 6.61
CA LEU A 77 30.45 0.77 6.43
C LEU A 77 29.72 0.48 7.74
N ILE A 78 30.41 0.46 8.87
CA ILE A 78 29.80 0.34 10.20
C ILE A 78 29.02 1.62 10.54
N ALA A 79 29.59 2.80 10.32
CA ALA A 79 28.90 4.07 10.53
C ALA A 79 27.62 4.16 9.68
N THR A 80 27.72 3.74 8.42
CA THR A 80 26.60 3.64 7.49
C THR A 80 25.62 2.58 8.01
N ALA A 81 26.00 1.34 8.23
CA ALA A 81 25.09 0.29 8.70
C ALA A 81 24.34 0.67 9.99
N LEU A 82 24.96 1.43 10.89
CA LEU A 82 24.34 1.93 12.12
C LEU A 82 23.41 3.15 11.88
N TYR A 83 23.80 4.09 11.01
CA TYR A 83 23.11 5.38 10.81
C TYR A 83 22.13 5.39 9.62
N LEU A 84 22.35 4.51 8.66
CA LEU A 84 21.59 4.36 7.44
C LEU A 84 20.15 3.88 7.67
N PRO A 85 19.81 2.95 8.60
CA PRO A 85 18.40 2.58 8.81
C PRO A 85 17.54 3.78 9.20
N GLN A 86 18.06 4.65 10.08
CA GLN A 86 17.37 5.87 10.51
C GLN A 86 17.26 6.91 9.39
N SER A 87 18.27 6.96 8.51
CA SER A 87 18.31 7.91 7.39
C SER A 87 17.40 7.48 6.23
N ILE A 88 17.39 6.19 5.89
CA ILE A 88 16.54 5.63 4.83
C ILE A 88 15.07 5.68 5.23
N SER A 89 14.71 5.38 6.49
CA SER A 89 13.31 5.40 6.91
C SER A 89 12.65 6.76 6.66
N ASN A 90 13.38 7.84 6.94
CA ASN A 90 12.86 9.20 6.78
C ASN A 90 12.74 9.61 5.31
N VAL A 91 13.72 9.25 4.49
CA VAL A 91 13.70 9.49 3.04
C VAL A 91 12.64 8.64 2.36
N LEU A 92 12.46 7.39 2.78
CA LEU A 92 11.49 6.46 2.23
C LEU A 92 10.06 6.83 2.63
N ARG A 93 9.81 7.37 3.82
CA ARG A 93 8.48 7.85 4.22
C ARG A 93 8.05 9.05 3.38
N ARG A 94 8.98 9.97 3.08
CA ARG A 94 8.75 11.09 2.16
C ARG A 94 8.64 10.62 0.71
N GLY A 95 9.52 9.72 0.27
CA GLY A 95 9.48 9.13 -1.08
C GLY A 95 8.19 8.35 -1.33
N TRP A 96 7.73 7.60 -0.33
CA TRP A 96 6.45 6.89 -0.34
C TRP A 96 5.27 7.86 -0.38
N TYR A 97 5.33 8.97 0.36
CA TYR A 97 4.31 10.02 0.27
C TYR A 97 4.20 10.62 -1.14
N TYR A 98 5.33 10.85 -1.82
CA TYR A 98 5.33 11.34 -3.20
C TYR A 98 4.95 10.27 -4.23
N LEU A 99 5.25 8.99 -3.97
CA LEU A 99 4.98 7.89 -4.90
C LEU A 99 3.55 7.34 -4.79
N LEU A 100 2.97 7.31 -3.58
CA LEU A 100 1.57 6.91 -3.35
C LEU A 100 0.57 8.06 -3.43
N GLY A 101 1.04 9.24 -3.83
CA GLY A 101 0.24 10.34 -4.34
C GLY A 101 -1.18 10.42 -3.77
N ASP A 102 -1.31 11.18 -2.70
CA ASP A 102 -2.57 11.85 -2.36
C ASP A 102 -3.78 10.97 -1.96
N THR A 103 -3.56 10.08 -1.00
CA THR A 103 -4.69 9.43 -0.31
C THR A 103 -5.53 10.42 0.52
N HIS A 104 -4.98 11.58 0.87
CA HIS A 104 -5.69 12.62 1.63
C HIS A 104 -6.73 13.36 0.79
N GLU A 105 -6.45 13.64 -0.49
CA GLU A 105 -7.43 14.21 -1.42
C GLU A 105 -8.55 13.20 -1.73
N LEU A 106 -8.24 11.90 -1.85
CA LEU A 106 -9.26 10.85 -2.05
C LEU A 106 -10.17 10.63 -0.82
N GLU A 107 -9.65 10.72 0.39
CA GLU A 107 -10.45 10.61 1.62
C GLU A 107 -11.36 11.83 1.82
N SER A 108 -10.85 13.04 1.58
CA SER A 108 -11.67 14.26 1.64
C SER A 108 -12.77 14.29 0.57
N LEU A 109 -12.50 13.79 -0.64
CA LEU A 109 -13.51 13.64 -1.69
C LEU A 109 -14.56 12.61 -1.33
N ARG A 110 -14.19 11.48 -0.71
CA ARG A 110 -15.14 10.46 -0.24
C ARG A 110 -16.07 11.01 0.84
N GLU A 111 -15.54 11.75 1.80
CA GLU A 111 -16.34 12.37 2.86
C GLU A 111 -17.33 13.41 2.31
N VAL A 112 -16.91 14.23 1.33
CA VAL A 112 -17.79 15.19 0.65
C VAL A 112 -18.85 14.48 -0.19
N LEU A 113 -18.52 13.38 -0.86
CA LEU A 113 -19.48 12.60 -1.65
C LEU A 113 -20.53 11.90 -0.78
N GLU A 114 -20.11 11.28 0.32
CA GLU A 114 -21.01 10.64 1.29
C GLU A 114 -21.88 11.66 2.03
N GLY A 115 -21.29 12.81 2.39
CA GLY A 115 -22.01 13.94 2.96
C GLY A 115 -23.00 14.59 2.00
N GLY A 116 -22.72 14.59 0.69
CA GLY A 116 -23.65 15.04 -0.35
C GLY A 116 -24.80 14.06 -0.56
N ALA A 117 -24.51 12.75 -0.63
CA ALA A 117 -25.51 11.71 -0.81
C ALA A 117 -26.50 11.60 0.37
N ARG A 118 -26.00 11.79 1.61
CA ARG A 118 -26.86 11.84 2.81
C ARG A 118 -27.80 13.04 2.80
N ARG A 119 -27.29 14.24 2.48
CA ARG A 119 -28.11 15.46 2.38
C ARG A 119 -29.20 15.37 1.31
N ALA A 120 -28.89 14.76 0.17
CA ALA A 120 -29.89 14.51 -0.87
C ALA A 120 -30.97 13.53 -0.38
N SER A 121 -30.58 12.48 0.33
CA SER A 121 -31.52 11.50 0.91
C SER A 121 -32.43 12.12 1.97
N ASP A 122 -31.89 12.96 2.86
CA ASP A 122 -32.67 13.62 3.91
C ASP A 122 -33.67 14.63 3.34
N THR A 123 -33.28 15.32 2.26
CA THR A 123 -34.15 16.27 1.57
C THR A 123 -35.32 15.53 0.90
N LEU A 124 -35.05 14.39 0.24
CA LEU A 124 -36.09 13.55 -0.37
C LEU A 124 -37.05 12.96 0.67
N LEU A 125 -36.54 12.51 1.82
CA LEU A 125 -37.38 12.02 2.92
C LEU A 125 -38.27 13.14 3.50
N SER A 126 -37.72 14.35 3.62
CA SER A 126 -38.48 15.51 4.11
C SER A 126 -39.60 15.92 3.15
N GLU A 127 -39.34 15.94 1.84
CA GLU A 127 -40.35 16.26 0.82
C GLU A 127 -41.41 15.16 0.73
N THR A 128 -41.02 13.89 0.85
CA THR A 128 -41.96 12.76 0.87
C THR A 128 -42.91 12.83 2.06
N SER A 129 -42.42 13.25 3.24
CA SER A 129 -43.27 13.38 4.44
C SER A 129 -44.31 14.48 4.33
N LYS A 130 -43.96 15.63 3.71
CA LYS A 130 -44.89 16.75 3.48
C LYS A 130 -45.97 16.38 2.47
N VAL A 131 -45.59 15.75 1.36
CA VAL A 131 -46.55 15.27 0.33
C VAL A 131 -47.50 14.23 0.93
N SER A 132 -47.01 13.34 1.80
CA SER A 132 -47.87 12.36 2.45
C SER A 132 -48.92 12.99 3.37
N GLN A 133 -48.59 14.09 4.07
CA GLN A 133 -49.56 14.83 4.88
C GLN A 133 -50.58 15.60 4.03
N GLU A 134 -50.14 16.23 2.95
CA GLU A 134 -51.03 16.96 2.02
C GLU A 134 -52.06 16.04 1.34
N VAL A 135 -51.63 14.85 0.93
CA VAL A 135 -52.51 13.83 0.35
C VAL A 135 -53.53 13.32 1.39
N VAL A 136 -53.11 13.12 2.64
CA VAL A 136 -54.01 12.68 3.73
C VAL A 136 -55.07 13.73 4.04
N GLU A 137 -54.71 15.02 4.07
CA GLU A 137 -55.68 16.11 4.27
C GLU A 137 -56.66 16.22 3.09
N THR A 138 -56.16 16.11 1.86
CA THR A 138 -57.01 16.14 0.66
C THR A 138 -58.02 14.99 0.66
N VAL A 139 -57.57 13.76 0.96
CA VAL A 139 -58.43 12.57 1.04
C VAL A 139 -59.49 12.73 2.12
N THR A 140 -59.12 13.24 3.30
CA THR A 140 -60.07 13.46 4.40
C THR A 140 -61.14 14.48 4.00
N SER A 141 -60.75 15.57 3.34
CA SER A 141 -61.69 16.59 2.85
C SER A 141 -62.64 16.08 1.76
N VAL A 142 -62.20 15.16 0.90
CA VAL A 142 -63.05 14.53 -0.13
C VAL A 142 -64.04 13.57 0.51
N VAL A 143 -63.60 12.79 1.51
CA VAL A 143 -64.48 11.88 2.26
C VAL A 143 -65.59 12.64 2.97
N ASP A 144 -65.29 13.78 3.59
CA ASP A 144 -66.29 14.62 4.25
C ASP A 144 -67.28 15.22 3.24
N ARG A 145 -66.79 15.71 2.09
CA ARG A 145 -67.65 16.22 1.01
C ARG A 145 -68.57 15.14 0.43
N VAL A 146 -68.09 13.91 0.28
CA VAL A 146 -68.92 12.77 -0.17
C VAL A 146 -69.99 12.44 0.87
N LYS A 147 -69.64 12.47 2.16
CA LYS A 147 -70.59 12.22 3.25
C LYS A 147 -71.70 13.28 3.30
N GLU A 148 -71.36 14.55 3.10
CA GLU A 148 -72.33 15.64 2.99
C GLU A 148 -73.24 15.49 1.76
N ALA A 149 -72.68 15.12 0.61
CA ALA A 149 -73.48 14.87 -0.60
C ALA A 149 -74.46 13.70 -0.42
N VAL A 150 -74.02 12.59 0.19
CA VAL A 150 -74.87 11.43 0.51
C VAL A 150 -75.99 11.78 1.50
N SER A 151 -75.71 12.64 2.48
CA SER A 151 -76.71 13.13 3.42
C SER A 151 -77.75 14.05 2.75
N SER A 152 -77.36 14.78 1.69
CA SER A 152 -78.25 15.63 0.90
C SER A 152 -79.12 14.83 -0.09
N GLU A 153 -78.61 13.69 -0.58
CA GLU A 153 -79.33 12.76 -1.46
C GLU A 153 -80.42 12.00 -0.66
N SER A 154 -80.13 11.61 0.58
CA SER A 154 -81.07 10.87 1.44
C SER A 154 -82.29 11.70 1.89
N SER A 155 -82.22 13.04 1.83
CA SER A 155 -83.33 13.92 2.20
C SER A 155 -84.25 14.28 1.02
N ARG A 156 -83.93 13.80 -0.19
CA ARG A 156 -84.76 13.95 -1.41
C ARG A 156 -85.63 12.72 -1.71
N GLY A 157 -85.53 11.66 -0.90
CA GLY A 157 -86.18 10.36 -1.13
C GLY A 157 -87.23 9.97 -0.08
N THR A 158 -88.03 10.92 0.42
CA THR A 158 -89.25 10.66 1.21
C THR A 158 -90.39 11.54 0.71
#